data_AF-A0A8T5J9X6-F1
#
_entry.id   AF-A0A8T5J9X6-F1
#
_cell.length_a   1.000
_cell.length_b   1.000
_cell.length_c   1.000
_cell.angle_alpha   90.00
_cell.angle_beta   90.00
_cell.angle_gamma   90.00
#
_symmetry.space_group_name_H-M   'P 1'
#
loop_
_entity.id
_entity.type
_entity.pdbx_description
1 polymer ?
#
loop_
_entity_poly.entity_id
_entity_poly.type
_entity_poly.pdbx_seq_one_letter_code
_entity_poly.pdbx_strand_id
1 'polypeptide(L)'
;MKKTLPSLLLFIQAITFASASYLQDPITGLGNGMNQLILLVESLLGPFFAALLGGSGDLLFERILFLVVILTIVYISISRIPIFEGDKNKVIRWIIAVSVSLLSTRFLVESSLVQTMILPYSVLGVSLTAFLPLLIYFYFVQSFTGPTIVRRVLWIFFIVVYLGIWGSRYDQLGALSWIYFWTGVLAFLFLFFDGTIRRAIIKQEYGVIDQAKKLQIAAKLDEELDKLEEHYSKNRYPKHVYIKMRKNLVDQIKRLRKG
;
A
#
# COMPACT_ATOMS: atom_id res chain seq x y z
N MET A 1 -7.68 18.63 21.02
CA MET A 1 -7.75 19.07 19.60
C MET A 1 -6.90 20.33 19.35
N LYS A 2 -5.56 20.27 19.38
CA LYS A 2 -4.69 21.46 19.15
C LYS A 2 -3.39 21.16 18.38
N LYS A 3 -3.41 20.30 17.34
CA LYS A 3 -2.20 19.97 16.54
C LYS A 3 -2.32 20.21 15.02
N THR A 4 -3.36 20.90 14.55
CA THR A 4 -3.60 21.12 13.11
C THR A 4 -3.06 22.45 12.56
N LEU A 5 -2.71 23.40 13.42
CA LEU A 5 -2.24 24.73 12.99
C LEU A 5 -0.89 24.72 12.24
N PRO A 6 0.16 24.02 12.70
CA PRO A 6 1.48 24.11 12.05
C PRO A 6 1.51 23.37 10.69
N SER A 7 0.72 22.32 10.52
CA SER A 7 0.58 21.63 9.23
C SER A 7 -0.14 22.48 8.18
N LEU A 8 -1.08 23.32 8.60
CA LEU A 8 -1.80 24.22 7.69
C LEU A 8 -0.90 25.36 7.20
N LEU A 9 -0.03 25.86 8.08
CA LEU A 9 0.89 26.96 7.79
C LEU A 9 2.01 26.54 6.82
N LEU A 10 2.54 25.32 6.97
CA LEU A 10 3.47 24.73 5.99
C LEU A 10 2.79 24.48 4.61
N PHE A 11 1.50 24.14 4.60
CA PHE A 11 0.75 23.94 3.35
C PHE A 11 0.50 25.25 2.61
N ILE A 12 0.23 26.34 3.34
CA ILE A 12 0.04 27.69 2.76
C ILE A 12 1.34 28.21 2.13
N GLN A 13 2.50 27.93 2.73
CA GLN A 13 3.79 28.33 2.15
C GLN A 13 4.16 27.52 0.90
N ALA A 14 3.71 26.27 0.78
CA ALA A 14 3.88 25.49 -0.45
C ALA A 14 3.07 26.05 -1.63
N ILE A 15 1.90 26.65 -1.36
CA ILE A 15 1.04 27.26 -2.38
C ILE A 15 1.67 28.55 -2.95
N THR A 16 2.39 29.31 -2.14
CA THR A 16 3.06 30.55 -2.60
C THR A 16 4.24 30.29 -3.55
N PHE A 17 4.85 29.10 -3.51
CA PHE A 17 5.84 28.71 -4.52
C PHE A 17 5.19 28.32 -5.86
N ALA A 18 3.92 27.94 -5.87
CA ALA A 18 3.20 27.53 -7.08
C ALA A 18 2.56 28.70 -7.84
N SER A 19 2.46 29.90 -7.25
CA SER A 19 1.68 31.02 -7.79
C SER A 19 2.51 32.15 -8.40
N ALA A 20 3.84 32.07 -8.41
CA ALA A 20 4.71 33.14 -8.96
C ALA A 20 5.08 32.98 -10.45
N SER A 21 4.64 31.92 -11.14
CA SER A 21 4.85 31.76 -12.58
C SER A 21 3.73 32.45 -13.39
N TYR A 22 4.07 33.59 -13.96
CA TYR A 22 3.17 34.46 -14.73
C TYR A 22 2.50 33.71 -15.91
N LEU A 23 1.17 33.71 -15.85
CA LEU A 23 0.15 33.42 -16.86
C LEU A 23 0.53 33.82 -18.32
N GLN A 24 1.02 32.85 -19.09
CA GLN A 24 0.73 32.88 -20.54
C GLN A 24 0.35 31.54 -21.16
N ASP A 25 0.60 30.40 -20.49
CA ASP A 25 -0.10 29.14 -20.78
C ASP A 25 0.03 28.19 -19.58
N PRO A 26 -1.06 27.88 -18.83
CA PRO A 26 -1.00 27.02 -17.65
C PRO A 26 -0.35 25.66 -17.92
N ILE A 27 -0.47 25.16 -19.15
CA ILE A 27 0.08 23.87 -19.56
C ILE A 27 1.61 23.96 -19.70
N THR A 28 2.12 25.03 -20.32
CA THR A 28 3.57 25.23 -20.47
C THR A 28 4.26 25.50 -19.13
N GLY A 29 3.59 26.25 -18.23
CA GLY A 29 4.10 26.52 -16.89
C GLY A 29 4.23 25.25 -16.05
N LEU A 30 3.24 24.34 -16.15
CA LEU A 30 3.26 23.07 -15.45
C LEU A 30 4.32 22.11 -16.03
N GLY A 31 4.51 22.11 -17.36
CA GLY A 31 5.60 21.37 -18.00
C GLY A 31 6.99 21.83 -17.54
N ASN A 32 7.23 23.14 -17.50
CA ASN A 32 8.51 23.69 -17.04
C ASN A 32 8.79 23.40 -15.56
N GLY A 33 7.79 23.51 -14.69
CA GLY A 33 7.93 23.13 -13.29
C GLY A 33 8.21 21.64 -13.11
N MET A 34 7.59 20.80 -13.94
CA MET A 34 7.85 19.36 -13.92
C MET A 34 9.28 19.03 -14.37
N ASN A 35 9.76 19.69 -15.42
CA ASN A 35 11.14 19.53 -15.89
C ASN A 35 12.15 19.90 -14.80
N GLN A 36 11.91 20.98 -14.05
CA GLN A 36 12.77 21.34 -12.91
C GLN A 36 12.75 20.28 -11.81
N LEU A 37 11.59 19.72 -11.50
CA LEU A 37 11.47 18.63 -10.52
C LEU A 37 12.18 17.37 -10.99
N ILE A 38 12.05 17.02 -12.27
CA ILE A 38 12.77 15.91 -12.90
C ILE A 38 14.28 16.12 -12.79
N LEU A 39 14.79 17.29 -13.19
CA LEU A 39 16.21 17.62 -13.11
C LEU A 39 16.73 17.61 -11.67
N LEU A 40 15.92 18.04 -10.70
CA LEU A 40 16.27 17.98 -9.29
C LEU A 40 16.36 16.53 -8.79
N VAL A 41 15.39 15.68 -9.15
CA VAL A 41 15.41 14.26 -8.78
C VAL A 41 16.55 13.53 -9.47
N GLU A 42 16.78 13.79 -10.75
CA GLU A 42 17.86 13.20 -11.53
C GLU A 42 19.24 13.65 -11.04
N SER A 43 19.43 14.92 -10.72
CA SER A 43 20.71 15.39 -10.17
C SER A 43 21.02 14.83 -8.79
N LEU A 44 20.00 14.69 -7.92
CA LEU A 44 20.19 14.18 -6.55
C LEU A 44 20.29 12.66 -6.49
N LEU A 45 19.39 11.95 -7.18
CA LEU A 45 19.26 10.50 -7.08
C LEU A 45 19.86 9.77 -8.28
N GLY A 46 20.09 10.47 -9.39
CA GLY A 46 20.64 9.90 -10.62
C GLY A 46 21.97 9.18 -10.43
N PRO A 47 22.99 9.78 -9.81
CA PRO A 47 24.27 9.10 -9.58
C PRO A 47 24.10 7.81 -8.76
N PHE A 48 23.24 7.82 -7.74
CA PHE A 48 22.96 6.65 -6.91
C PHE A 48 22.26 5.54 -7.70
N PHE A 49 21.19 5.87 -8.41
CA PHE A 49 20.43 4.88 -9.20
C PHE A 49 21.19 4.41 -10.44
N ALA A 50 21.99 5.26 -11.08
CA ALA A 50 22.82 4.87 -12.21
C ALA A 50 23.88 3.84 -11.77
N ALA A 51 24.52 4.06 -10.61
CA ALA A 51 25.47 3.10 -10.06
C ALA A 51 24.79 1.77 -9.65
N LEU A 52 23.59 1.86 -9.06
CA LEU A 52 22.90 0.71 -8.50
C LEU A 52 22.19 -0.15 -9.57
N LEU A 53 21.43 0.51 -10.46
CA LEU A 53 20.59 -0.13 -11.48
C LEU A 53 21.33 -0.34 -12.82
N GLY A 54 22.47 0.31 -13.02
CA GLY A 54 23.23 0.26 -14.27
C GLY A 54 22.61 1.16 -15.35
N GLY A 55 23.44 1.97 -16.00
CA GLY A 55 23.05 2.89 -17.08
C GLY A 55 22.54 4.26 -16.60
N SER A 56 22.74 5.26 -17.46
CA SER A 56 22.35 6.66 -17.24
C SER A 56 21.20 7.08 -18.18
N GLY A 57 20.49 8.15 -17.83
CA GLY A 57 19.63 8.88 -18.76
C GLY A 57 18.12 8.62 -18.64
N ASP A 58 17.44 8.88 -19.77
CA ASP A 58 15.99 9.08 -19.96
C ASP A 58 15.05 8.01 -19.38
N LEU A 59 15.57 6.82 -19.04
CA LEU A 59 14.81 5.68 -18.53
C LEU A 59 14.91 5.50 -17.02
N LEU A 60 15.46 6.48 -16.30
CA LEU A 60 15.69 6.39 -14.86
C LEU A 60 14.39 6.14 -14.08
N PHE A 61 13.31 6.86 -14.39
CA PHE A 61 12.06 6.75 -13.65
C PHE A 61 11.37 5.41 -13.89
N GLU A 62 11.46 4.88 -15.11
CA GLU A 62 10.94 3.57 -15.49
C GLU A 62 11.69 2.46 -14.78
N ARG A 63 13.01 2.58 -14.67
CA ARG A 63 13.85 1.65 -13.90
C ARG A 63 13.48 1.66 -12.43
N ILE A 64 13.26 2.84 -11.86
CA ILE A 64 12.79 2.98 -10.47
C ILE A 64 11.40 2.36 -10.30
N LEU A 65 10.47 2.64 -11.22
CA LEU A 65 9.12 2.06 -11.17
C LEU A 65 9.20 0.54 -11.23
N PHE A 66 9.98 -0.01 -12.16
CA PHE A 66 10.16 -1.44 -12.33
C PHE A 66 10.81 -2.07 -11.09
N LEU A 67 11.77 -1.38 -10.47
CA LEU A 67 12.38 -1.79 -9.20
C LEU A 67 11.33 -1.91 -8.10
N VAL A 68 10.49 -0.89 -7.94
CA VAL A 68 9.42 -0.86 -6.94
C VAL A 68 8.43 -2.00 -7.16
N VAL A 69 8.04 -2.25 -8.41
CA VAL A 69 7.11 -3.33 -8.76
C VAL A 69 7.71 -4.69 -8.42
N ILE A 70 8.94 -4.97 -8.88
CA ILE A 70 9.59 -6.26 -8.59
C ILE A 70 9.82 -6.42 -7.10
N LEU A 71 10.33 -5.39 -6.42
CA LEU A 71 10.53 -5.38 -4.97
C LEU A 71 9.24 -5.75 -4.25
N THR A 72 8.12 -5.16 -4.66
CA THR A 72 6.81 -5.45 -4.10
C THR A 72 6.40 -6.91 -4.32
N ILE A 73 6.47 -7.39 -5.56
CA ILE A 73 6.07 -8.76 -5.92
C ILE A 73 6.91 -9.77 -5.13
N VAL A 74 8.22 -9.58 -5.11
CA VAL A 74 9.16 -10.46 -4.40
C VAL A 74 8.91 -10.40 -2.91
N TYR A 75 8.76 -9.21 -2.32
CA TYR A 75 8.49 -9.06 -0.89
C TYR A 75 7.19 -9.77 -0.49
N ILE A 76 6.10 -9.56 -1.23
CA ILE A 76 4.81 -10.23 -0.99
C ILE A 76 4.96 -11.74 -1.11
N SER A 77 5.64 -12.21 -2.16
CA SER A 77 5.85 -13.65 -2.40
C SER A 77 6.63 -14.31 -1.25
N ILE A 78 7.73 -13.70 -0.83
CA ILE A 78 8.55 -14.19 0.30
C ILE A 78 7.78 -14.15 1.61
N SER A 79 6.93 -13.14 1.82
CA SER A 79 6.16 -12.99 3.06
C SER A 79 5.12 -14.10 3.28
N ARG A 80 4.77 -14.86 2.22
CA ARG A 80 3.84 -15.99 2.29
C ARG A 80 4.51 -17.34 2.55
N ILE A 81 5.84 -17.39 2.64
CA ILE A 81 6.56 -18.65 2.86
C ILE A 81 6.73 -18.86 4.38
N PRO A 82 6.29 -20.01 4.95
CA PRO A 82 6.33 -20.26 6.40
C PRO A 82 7.72 -20.11 7.03
N ILE A 83 8.78 -20.45 6.30
CA ILE A 83 10.16 -20.32 6.79
C ILE A 83 10.56 -18.87 7.11
N PHE A 84 9.89 -17.90 6.46
CA PHE A 84 10.13 -16.47 6.64
C PHE A 84 9.02 -15.79 7.46
N GLU A 85 8.13 -16.56 8.08
CA GLU A 85 7.18 -16.03 9.05
C GLU A 85 7.88 -15.64 10.36
N GLY A 86 7.29 -14.68 11.07
CA GLY A 86 7.79 -14.18 12.35
C GLY A 86 8.63 -12.89 12.28
N ASP A 87 8.69 -12.20 13.41
CA ASP A 87 9.33 -10.89 13.52
C ASP A 87 10.85 -10.94 13.38
N LYS A 88 11.47 -12.06 13.76
CA LYS A 88 12.92 -12.25 13.71
C LYS A 88 13.47 -12.29 12.28
N ASN A 89 12.66 -12.72 11.32
CA ASN A 89 13.08 -12.91 9.93
C ASN A 89 12.76 -11.71 9.02
N LYS A 90 12.21 -10.61 9.58
CA LYS A 90 11.83 -9.41 8.80
C LYS A 90 13.00 -8.82 8.01
N VAL A 91 14.17 -8.74 8.62
CA VAL A 91 15.38 -8.19 7.99
C VAL A 91 15.83 -9.08 6.83
N ILE A 92 15.81 -10.40 7.02
CA ILE A 92 16.18 -11.38 5.98
C ILE A 92 15.26 -11.25 4.77
N ARG A 93 13.93 -11.15 5.00
CA ARG A 93 12.97 -10.93 3.91
C ARG A 93 13.27 -9.68 3.10
N TRP A 94 13.61 -8.58 3.78
CA TRP A 94 13.99 -7.32 3.13
C TRP A 94 15.27 -7.46 2.32
N ILE A 95 16.30 -8.09 2.87
CA ILE A 95 17.56 -8.33 2.16
C ILE A 95 17.31 -9.13 0.89
N ILE A 96 16.57 -10.23 0.96
CA ILE A 96 16.29 -11.06 -0.22
C ILE A 96 15.47 -10.26 -1.24
N ALA A 97 14.42 -9.57 -0.81
CA ALA A 97 13.58 -8.80 -1.73
C ALA A 97 14.35 -7.68 -2.43
N VAL A 98 15.21 -6.96 -1.71
CA VAL A 98 16.07 -5.91 -2.28
C VAL A 98 17.10 -6.50 -3.23
N SER A 99 17.81 -7.56 -2.82
CA SER A 99 18.84 -8.18 -3.68
C SER A 99 18.24 -8.72 -4.98
N VAL A 100 17.13 -9.45 -4.91
CA VAL A 100 16.47 -10.02 -6.10
C VAL A 100 15.94 -8.89 -6.99
N SER A 101 15.25 -7.90 -6.43
CA SER A 101 14.71 -6.80 -7.23
C SER A 101 15.80 -5.98 -7.91
N LEU A 102 16.89 -5.67 -7.23
CA LEU A 102 18.04 -4.97 -7.80
C LEU A 102 18.67 -5.75 -8.97
N LEU A 103 18.97 -7.04 -8.76
CA LEU A 103 19.51 -7.89 -9.82
C LEU A 103 18.55 -7.98 -11.01
N SER A 104 17.25 -8.20 -10.76
CA SER A 104 16.26 -8.27 -11.82
C SER A 104 16.17 -6.96 -12.60
N THR A 105 16.15 -5.80 -11.94
CA THR A 105 16.10 -4.52 -12.64
C THR A 105 17.33 -4.23 -13.48
N ARG A 106 18.51 -4.59 -12.97
CA ARG A 106 19.77 -4.38 -13.68
C ARG A 106 19.83 -5.16 -14.98
N PHE A 107 19.42 -6.43 -14.95
CA PHE A 107 19.52 -7.30 -16.13
C PHE A 107 18.31 -7.23 -17.07
N LEU A 108 17.09 -6.98 -16.57
CA LEU A 108 15.90 -6.96 -17.43
C LEU A 108 15.79 -5.68 -18.26
N VAL A 109 16.22 -4.54 -17.73
CA VAL A 109 16.00 -3.23 -18.39
C VAL A 109 17.03 -2.96 -19.50
N GLU A 110 18.19 -3.61 -19.49
CA GLU A 110 19.18 -3.51 -20.58
C GLU A 110 18.73 -4.22 -21.87
N SER A 111 17.78 -5.16 -21.76
CA SER A 111 17.34 -5.92 -22.91
C SER A 111 16.38 -5.09 -23.78
N SER A 112 16.71 -5.00 -25.06
CA SER A 112 15.84 -4.52 -26.15
C SER A 112 14.41 -5.08 -26.04
N LEU A 113 14.24 -6.24 -25.40
CA LEU A 113 12.98 -6.90 -25.04
C LEU A 113 11.94 -5.95 -24.44
N VAL A 114 12.32 -5.02 -23.55
CA VAL A 114 11.37 -4.05 -22.96
C VAL A 114 10.88 -3.07 -24.03
N GLN A 115 11.78 -2.55 -24.87
CA GLN A 115 11.40 -1.69 -25.99
C GLN A 115 10.58 -2.44 -27.04
N THR A 116 10.93 -3.69 -27.36
CA THR A 116 10.19 -4.52 -28.33
C THR A 116 8.80 -4.91 -27.83
N MET A 117 8.64 -5.10 -26.52
CA MET A 117 7.32 -5.29 -25.91
C MET A 117 6.51 -4.00 -25.96
N ILE A 118 7.09 -2.83 -25.65
CA ILE A 118 6.33 -1.57 -25.55
C ILE A 118 5.88 -1.02 -26.92
N LEU A 119 6.69 -1.19 -27.97
CA LEU A 119 6.45 -0.61 -29.31
C LEU A 119 5.07 -0.92 -29.95
N PRO A 120 4.52 -2.14 -29.87
CA PRO A 120 3.21 -2.45 -30.46
C PRO A 120 2.01 -2.16 -29.54
N TYR A 121 2.22 -1.85 -28.26
CA TYR A 121 1.10 -1.68 -27.35
C TYR A 121 0.51 -0.27 -27.43
N SER A 122 -0.68 -0.21 -28.01
CA SER A 122 -1.61 0.93 -28.06
C SER A 122 -1.98 1.48 -26.67
N VAL A 123 -3.02 2.31 -26.63
CA VAL A 123 -3.66 2.85 -25.41
C VAL A 123 -3.82 1.82 -24.29
N LEU A 124 -4.13 0.56 -24.63
CA LEU A 124 -4.32 -0.51 -23.65
C LEU A 124 -3.03 -0.85 -22.89
N GLY A 125 -1.88 -0.94 -23.57
CA GLY A 125 -0.62 -1.22 -22.88
C GLY A 125 -0.17 -0.06 -22.02
N VAL A 126 -0.31 1.18 -22.50
CA VAL A 126 -0.04 2.37 -21.68
C VAL A 126 -0.95 2.39 -20.45
N SER A 127 -2.23 2.06 -20.61
CA SER A 127 -3.17 1.96 -19.49
C SER A 127 -2.79 0.86 -18.51
N LEU A 128 -2.48 -0.35 -18.97
CA LEU A 128 -2.15 -1.47 -18.11
C LEU A 128 -0.81 -1.25 -17.39
N THR A 129 0.19 -0.72 -18.09
CA THR A 129 1.50 -0.37 -17.50
C THR A 129 1.40 0.82 -16.54
N ALA A 130 0.39 1.69 -16.66
CA ALA A 130 0.12 2.73 -15.68
C ALA A 130 -0.69 2.21 -14.47
N PHE A 131 -1.75 1.42 -14.68
CA PHE A 131 -2.63 0.98 -13.60
C PHE A 131 -2.08 -0.20 -12.78
N LEU A 132 -1.39 -1.16 -13.42
CA LEU A 132 -0.92 -2.35 -12.73
C LEU A 132 0.10 -2.01 -11.62
N PRO A 133 1.13 -1.18 -11.85
CA PRO A 133 2.04 -0.78 -10.78
C PRO A 133 1.32 0.00 -9.66
N LEU A 134 0.33 0.83 -9.99
CA LEU A 134 -0.48 1.52 -8.99
C LEU A 134 -1.19 0.54 -8.05
N LEU A 135 -1.86 -0.49 -8.58
CA LEU A 135 -2.55 -1.48 -7.77
C LEU A 135 -1.58 -2.27 -6.90
N ILE A 136 -0.48 -2.75 -7.48
CA ILE A 136 0.55 -3.50 -6.77
C ILE A 136 1.14 -2.64 -5.64
N TYR A 137 1.46 -1.39 -5.94
CA TYR A 137 2.00 -0.45 -4.97
C TYR A 137 0.99 -0.10 -3.87
N PHE A 138 -0.28 0.07 -4.22
CA PHE A 138 -1.36 0.27 -3.25
C PHE A 138 -1.41 -0.87 -2.23
N TYR A 139 -1.43 -2.12 -2.70
CA TYR A 139 -1.41 -3.28 -1.80
C TYR A 139 -0.14 -3.33 -0.95
N PHE A 140 1.02 -2.99 -1.51
CA PHE A 140 2.27 -2.89 -0.76
C PHE A 140 2.18 -1.89 0.39
N VAL A 141 1.74 -0.66 0.10
CA VAL A 141 1.63 0.39 1.12
C VAL A 141 0.62 0.01 2.19
N GLN A 142 -0.51 -0.61 1.82
CA GLN A 142 -1.52 -1.08 2.79
C GLN A 142 -1.01 -2.25 3.65
N SER A 143 -0.14 -3.11 3.11
CA SER A 143 0.48 -4.20 3.89
C SER A 143 1.46 -3.71 4.97
N PHE A 144 1.90 -2.44 4.89
CA PHE A 144 2.87 -1.89 5.82
C PHE A 144 2.22 -1.53 7.17
N THR A 145 2.53 -2.30 8.21
CA THR A 145 1.99 -2.10 9.56
C THR A 145 2.64 -0.94 10.33
N GLY A 146 3.75 -0.39 9.83
CA GLY A 146 4.55 0.63 10.51
C GLY A 146 3.90 2.01 10.64
N PRO A 147 4.69 3.02 11.07
CA PRO A 147 4.23 4.38 11.27
C PRO A 147 3.57 4.98 10.02
N THR A 148 2.51 5.76 10.21
CA THR A 148 1.79 6.44 9.11
C THR A 148 2.69 7.35 8.28
N ILE A 149 3.77 7.88 8.85
CA ILE A 149 4.74 8.70 8.12
C ILE A 149 5.42 7.91 7.00
N VAL A 150 5.75 6.63 7.22
CA VAL A 150 6.41 5.79 6.22
C VAL A 150 5.48 5.58 5.02
N ARG A 151 4.19 5.28 5.27
CA ARG A 151 3.20 5.14 4.18
C ARG A 151 3.03 6.43 3.37
N ARG A 152 3.04 7.59 4.03
CA ARG A 152 2.98 8.89 3.33
C ARG A 152 4.19 9.13 2.47
N VAL A 153 5.39 8.83 2.98
CA VAL A 153 6.64 8.93 2.21
C VAL A 153 6.60 8.01 1.00
N LEU A 154 6.10 6.77 1.15
CA LEU A 154 5.90 5.84 0.03
C LEU A 154 4.96 6.44 -1.03
N TRP A 155 3.79 6.93 -0.65
CA TRP A 155 2.88 7.58 -1.60
C TRP A 155 3.49 8.79 -2.30
N ILE A 156 4.21 9.66 -1.57
CA ILE A 156 4.91 10.82 -2.17
C ILE A 156 5.95 10.35 -3.18
N PHE A 157 6.75 9.34 -2.82
CA PHE A 157 7.74 8.77 -3.71
C PHE A 157 7.10 8.24 -5.01
N PHE A 158 5.98 7.51 -4.90
CA PHE A 158 5.28 6.99 -6.06
C PHE A 158 4.69 8.10 -6.96
N ILE A 159 4.16 9.17 -6.37
CA ILE A 159 3.67 10.34 -7.11
C ILE A 159 4.82 10.99 -7.90
N VAL A 160 5.97 11.19 -7.27
CA VAL A 160 7.16 11.76 -7.93
C VAL A 160 7.61 10.89 -9.10
N VAL A 161 7.63 9.56 -8.93
CA VAL A 161 7.98 8.63 -10.01
C VAL A 161 7.02 8.76 -11.20
N TYR A 162 5.70 8.78 -10.96
CA TYR A 162 4.70 8.88 -12.04
C TYR A 162 4.70 10.23 -12.74
N LEU A 163 4.91 11.31 -11.99
CA LEU A 163 5.06 12.64 -12.57
C LEU A 163 6.36 12.75 -13.37
N GLY A 164 7.43 12.11 -12.92
CA GLY A 164 8.68 11.98 -13.67
C GLY A 164 8.51 11.24 -14.98
N ILE A 165 7.81 10.09 -14.98
CA ILE A 165 7.48 9.33 -16.20
C ILE A 165 6.60 10.17 -17.13
N TRP A 166 5.60 10.86 -16.59
CA TRP A 166 4.72 11.71 -17.39
C TRP A 166 5.51 12.79 -18.13
N GLY A 167 6.40 13.50 -17.43
CA GLY A 167 7.25 14.53 -18.03
C GLY A 167 8.28 13.95 -19.01
N SER A 168 8.98 12.87 -18.65
CA SER A 168 10.01 12.28 -19.52
C SER A 168 9.45 11.63 -20.80
N ARG A 169 8.19 11.19 -20.78
CA ARG A 169 7.53 10.53 -21.92
C ARG A 169 6.53 11.41 -22.66
N TYR A 170 6.36 12.67 -22.26
CA TYR A 170 5.37 13.55 -22.87
C TYR A 170 5.57 13.67 -24.39
N ASP A 171 6.80 13.94 -24.81
CA ASP A 171 7.15 14.14 -26.23
C ASP A 171 7.04 12.85 -27.05
N GLN A 172 7.22 11.68 -26.41
CA GLN A 172 7.19 10.38 -27.09
C GLN A 172 5.77 9.80 -27.22
N LEU A 173 4.93 10.01 -26.21
CA LEU A 173 3.59 9.41 -26.13
C LEU A 173 2.45 10.37 -26.44
N GLY A 174 2.73 11.68 -26.54
CA GLY A 174 1.74 12.71 -26.83
C GLY A 174 0.54 12.64 -25.88
N ALA A 175 -0.67 12.52 -26.43
CA ALA A 175 -1.92 12.46 -25.65
C ALA A 175 -2.01 11.26 -24.69
N LEU A 176 -1.31 10.16 -24.96
CA LEU A 176 -1.33 8.98 -24.09
C LEU A 176 -0.54 9.17 -22.80
N SER A 177 0.39 10.13 -22.77
CA SER A 177 1.16 10.46 -21.56
C SER A 177 0.24 10.90 -20.41
N TRP A 178 -0.91 11.51 -20.71
CA TRP A 178 -1.90 11.95 -19.72
C TRP A 178 -2.41 10.84 -18.80
N ILE A 179 -2.33 9.57 -19.24
CA ILE A 179 -2.66 8.42 -18.39
C ILE A 179 -1.73 8.37 -17.16
N TYR A 180 -0.43 8.63 -17.32
CA TYR A 180 0.52 8.68 -16.21
C TYR A 180 0.24 9.86 -15.27
N PHE A 181 -0.13 11.02 -15.83
CA PHE A 181 -0.56 12.17 -15.04
C PHE A 181 -1.79 11.85 -14.17
N TRP A 182 -2.85 11.30 -14.77
CA TRP A 182 -4.06 10.90 -14.03
C TRP A 182 -3.78 9.81 -12.99
N THR A 183 -2.85 8.91 -13.27
CA THR A 183 -2.41 7.91 -12.30
C THR A 183 -1.68 8.55 -11.12
N GLY A 184 -0.84 9.56 -11.37
CA GLY A 184 -0.22 10.38 -10.33
C GLY A 184 -1.26 11.13 -9.49
N VAL A 185 -2.29 11.69 -10.12
CA VAL A 185 -3.43 12.33 -9.44
C VAL A 185 -4.19 11.32 -8.57
N LEU A 186 -4.42 10.10 -9.05
CA LEU A 186 -5.08 9.04 -8.28
C LEU A 186 -4.22 8.60 -7.08
N ALA A 187 -2.91 8.46 -7.26
CA ALA A 187 -1.98 8.19 -6.16
C ALA A 187 -1.97 9.33 -5.12
N PHE A 188 -2.09 10.58 -5.57
CA PHE A 188 -2.26 11.73 -4.69
C PHE A 188 -3.58 11.64 -3.91
N LEU A 189 -4.70 11.25 -4.52
CA LEU A 189 -5.94 11.00 -3.80
C LEU A 189 -5.76 9.90 -2.74
N PHE A 190 -5.08 8.79 -3.08
CA PHE A 190 -4.78 7.75 -2.10
C PHE A 190 -3.90 8.23 -0.95
N LEU A 191 -2.96 9.15 -1.17
CA LEU A 191 -2.18 9.78 -0.10
C LEU A 191 -3.09 10.50 0.91
N PHE A 192 -4.09 11.25 0.44
CA PHE A 192 -5.06 11.94 1.31
C PHE A 192 -5.99 10.98 2.04
N PHE A 193 -6.45 9.93 1.34
CA PHE A 193 -7.39 8.96 1.90
C PHE A 193 -6.73 7.78 2.63
N ASP A 194 -5.40 7.69 2.69
CA ASP A 194 -4.67 6.57 3.30
C ASP A 194 -5.19 6.20 4.69
N GLY A 195 -5.42 7.20 5.55
CA GLY A 195 -5.95 6.97 6.90
C GLY A 195 -7.40 6.46 6.91
N THR A 196 -8.23 6.89 5.98
CA THR A 196 -9.63 6.46 5.87
C THR A 196 -9.72 5.05 5.30
N ILE A 197 -8.96 4.77 4.24
CA ILE A 197 -8.85 3.45 3.61
C ILE A 197 -8.38 2.42 4.64
N ARG A 198 -7.28 2.72 5.36
CA ARG A 198 -6.75 1.81 6.37
C ARG A 198 -7.74 1.54 7.50
N ARG A 199 -8.46 2.56 7.98
CA ARG A 199 -9.52 2.36 8.99
C ARG A 199 -10.65 1.47 8.47
N ALA A 200 -11.04 1.61 7.21
CA ALA A 200 -12.06 0.78 6.61
C ALA A 200 -11.62 -0.69 6.51
N ILE A 201 -10.39 -0.95 6.04
CA ILE A 201 -9.82 -2.31 5.94
C ILE A 201 -9.72 -2.94 7.33
N ILE A 202 -9.13 -2.24 8.30
CA ILE A 202 -9.00 -2.74 9.68
C ILE A 202 -10.37 -3.03 10.30
N LYS A 203 -11.37 -2.18 10.04
CA LYS A 203 -12.74 -2.42 10.53
C LYS A 203 -13.36 -3.69 9.95
N GLN A 204 -13.08 -3.99 8.67
CA GLN A 204 -13.53 -5.24 8.04
C GLN A 204 -12.81 -6.46 8.66
N GLU A 205 -11.49 -6.38 8.87
CA GLU A 205 -10.73 -7.45 9.53
C GLU A 205 -11.21 -7.72 10.96
N TYR A 206 -11.49 -6.66 11.73
CA TYR A 206 -12.05 -6.82 13.07
C TYR A 206 -13.44 -7.44 13.07
N GLY A 207 -14.28 -7.16 12.06
CA GLY A 207 -15.59 -7.81 11.94
C GLY A 207 -15.47 -9.34 11.81
N VAL A 208 -14.50 -9.82 11.03
CA VAL A 208 -14.24 -11.25 10.84
C VAL A 208 -13.65 -11.88 12.10
N ILE A 209 -12.68 -11.21 12.75
CA ILE A 209 -12.06 -11.70 14.00
C ILE A 209 -13.08 -11.74 15.14
N ASP A 210 -13.96 -10.75 15.23
CA ASP A 210 -14.99 -10.69 16.27
C ASP A 210 -15.99 -11.85 16.13
N GLN A 211 -16.42 -12.16 14.90
CA GLN A 211 -17.26 -13.34 14.64
C GLN A 211 -16.56 -14.66 15.02
N ALA A 212 -15.29 -14.83 14.63
CA ALA A 212 -14.52 -16.02 14.99
C ALA A 212 -14.37 -16.16 16.52
N LYS A 213 -14.09 -15.06 17.24
CA LYS A 213 -14.01 -15.05 18.70
C LYS A 213 -15.35 -15.32 19.35
N LYS A 214 -16.44 -14.73 18.86
CA LYS A 214 -17.81 -15.00 19.34
C LYS A 214 -18.16 -16.48 19.21
N LEU A 215 -17.80 -17.11 18.10
CA LEU A 215 -17.98 -18.56 17.90
C LEU A 215 -17.15 -19.39 18.88
N GLN A 216 -15.88 -19.04 19.10
CA GLN A 216 -15.04 -19.72 20.09
C GLN A 216 -15.58 -19.56 21.52
N ILE A 217 -16.05 -18.36 21.88
CA ILE A 217 -16.65 -18.11 23.19
C ILE A 217 -17.97 -18.88 23.34
N ALA A 218 -18.80 -18.90 22.29
CA ALA A 218 -20.03 -19.68 22.29
C ALA A 218 -19.75 -21.18 22.47
N ALA A 219 -18.75 -21.72 21.76
CA ALA A 219 -18.34 -23.12 21.90
C ALA A 219 -17.83 -23.45 23.31
N LYS A 220 -17.05 -22.54 23.94
CA LYS A 220 -16.63 -22.70 25.35
C LYS A 220 -17.81 -22.65 26.32
N LEU A 221 -18.78 -21.77 26.09
CA LEU A 221 -19.98 -21.70 26.92
C LEU A 221 -20.87 -22.94 26.75
N ASP A 222 -20.94 -23.50 25.54
CA ASP A 222 -21.61 -24.78 25.27
C ASP A 222 -20.90 -25.91 26.06
N GLU A 223 -19.58 -25.96 26.06
CA GLU A 223 -18.81 -26.94 26.87
C GLU A 223 -19.03 -26.76 28.39
N GLU A 224 -19.11 -25.51 28.87
CA GLU A 224 -19.44 -25.23 30.27
C GLU A 224 -20.88 -25.63 30.63
N LEU A 225 -21.81 -25.50 29.68
CA LEU A 225 -23.19 -25.94 29.83
C LEU A 225 -23.25 -27.46 30.01
N ASP A 226 -22.56 -28.22 29.15
CA ASP A 226 -22.50 -29.68 29.22
C ASP A 226 -21.91 -30.16 30.56
N LYS A 227 -20.83 -29.52 31.02
CA LYS A 227 -20.24 -29.80 32.36
C LYS A 227 -21.20 -29.47 33.50
N LEU A 228 -21.99 -28.39 33.37
CA LEU A 228 -22.99 -28.03 34.37
C LEU A 228 -24.12 -29.07 34.43
N GLU A 229 -24.56 -29.60 33.28
CA GLU A 229 -25.56 -30.67 33.19
C GLU A 229 -25.04 -31.99 33.77
N GLU A 230 -23.77 -32.34 33.52
CA GLU A 230 -23.10 -33.50 34.11
C GLU A 230 -22.97 -33.39 35.64
N HIS A 231 -22.62 -32.21 36.16
CA HIS A 231 -22.54 -32.00 37.60
C HIS A 231 -23.90 -32.04 38.30
N TYR A 232 -24.96 -31.55 37.63
CA TYR A 232 -26.32 -31.63 38.14
C TYR A 232 -26.82 -33.09 38.18
N SER A 233 -26.54 -33.90 37.16
CA SER A 233 -26.93 -35.33 37.16
C SER A 233 -26.24 -36.13 38.28
N LYS A 234 -25.02 -35.73 38.67
CA LYS A 234 -24.29 -36.27 39.83
C LYS A 234 -24.72 -35.67 41.18
N ASN A 235 -25.82 -34.91 41.22
CA ASN A 235 -26.36 -34.28 42.43
C ASN A 235 -25.38 -33.33 43.15
N ARG A 236 -24.40 -32.76 42.44
CA ARG A 236 -23.38 -31.84 43.02
C ARG A 236 -23.91 -30.42 43.26
N TYR A 237 -25.02 -30.06 42.63
CA TYR A 237 -25.62 -28.72 42.74
C TYR A 237 -27.10 -28.79 43.15
N PRO A 238 -27.56 -27.92 44.07
CA PRO A 238 -28.98 -27.74 44.33
C PRO A 238 -29.73 -27.29 43.07
N LYS A 239 -30.95 -27.81 42.87
CA LYS A 239 -31.79 -27.53 41.68
C LYS A 239 -31.94 -26.04 41.36
N HIS A 240 -32.12 -25.19 42.37
CA HIS A 240 -32.30 -23.75 42.16
C HIS A 240 -31.03 -23.06 41.65
N VAL A 241 -29.84 -23.49 42.09
CA VAL A 241 -28.55 -22.98 41.61
C VAL A 241 -28.33 -23.38 40.15
N TYR A 242 -28.58 -24.65 39.84
CA TYR A 242 -28.50 -25.18 38.47
C TYR A 242 -29.38 -24.41 37.49
N ILE A 243 -30.67 -24.21 37.82
CA ILE A 243 -31.60 -23.48 36.95
C ILE A 243 -31.10 -22.06 36.66
N LYS A 244 -30.56 -21.37 37.68
CA LYS A 244 -30.03 -20.01 37.53
C LYS A 244 -28.78 -19.98 36.65
N MET A 245 -27.82 -20.87 36.88
CA MET A 245 -26.58 -20.96 36.10
C MET A 245 -26.86 -21.34 34.64
N ARG A 246 -27.70 -22.36 34.42
CA ARG A 246 -28.11 -22.79 33.07
C ARG A 246 -28.77 -21.67 32.30
N LYS A 247 -29.72 -20.95 32.93
CA LYS A 247 -30.39 -19.81 32.30
C LYS A 247 -29.37 -18.74 31.88
N ASN A 248 -28.41 -18.41 32.74
CA ASN A 248 -27.37 -17.43 32.43
C ASN A 248 -26.48 -17.86 31.26
N LEU A 249 -26.02 -19.12 31.23
CA LEU A 249 -25.20 -19.65 30.13
C LEU A 249 -25.97 -19.65 28.81
N VAL A 250 -27.21 -20.16 28.81
CA VAL A 250 -28.07 -20.17 27.61
C VAL A 250 -28.35 -18.75 27.10
N ASP A 251 -28.61 -17.80 27.98
CA ASP A 251 -28.83 -16.41 27.59
C ASP A 251 -27.56 -15.77 27.00
N GLN A 252 -26.37 -16.09 27.52
CA GLN A 252 -25.09 -15.64 26.94
C GLN A 252 -24.84 -16.24 25.56
N ILE A 253 -25.02 -17.55 25.39
CA ILE A 253 -24.90 -18.24 24.10
C ILE A 253 -25.87 -17.63 23.08
N LYS A 254 -27.13 -17.41 23.48
CA LYS A 254 -28.16 -16.81 22.62
C LYS A 254 -27.82 -15.38 22.20
N ARG A 255 -27.24 -14.57 23.09
CA ARG A 255 -26.77 -13.21 22.76
C ARG A 255 -25.61 -13.24 21.77
N LEU A 256 -24.65 -14.15 21.95
CA LEU A 256 -23.49 -14.28 21.05
C LEU A 256 -23.88 -14.80 19.66
N ARG A 257 -24.88 -15.69 19.56
CA ARG A 257 -25.37 -16.22 18.27
C ARG A 257 -26.30 -15.25 17.52
N LYS A 258 -26.91 -14.28 18.19
CA LYS A 258 -27.85 -13.33 17.58
C LYS A 258 -27.20 -12.07 16.98
N GLY A 259 -25.93 -11.79 17.27
CA GLY A 259 -25.27 -10.55 16.87
C GLY A 259 -23.96 -10.77 16.14
#